data_AF-A0A953NUT3-F1
#
_entry.id   AF-A0A953NUT3-F1
#
_cell.length_a   1.000
_cell.length_b   1.000
_cell.length_c   1.000
_cell.angle_alpha   90.00
_cell.angle_beta   90.00
_cell.angle_gamma   90.00
#
_symmetry.space_group_name_H-M   'P 1'
#
loop_
_entity.id
_entity.type
_entity.pdbx_description
1 polymer ?
#
loop_
_entity_poly.entity_id
_entity_poly.type
_entity_poly.pdbx_seq_one_letter_code
_entity_poly.pdbx_strand_id
1 'polypeptide(L)'
;MVSKLYNMVNVPTGVWINEKGRIVRPGEVAFIDDRFKQFTGLDSAAYINALKDWVEKSERSVYAMSEDRMREKLSASDPNIVMASAEFGLGEHLYKSGHLAEAIPHFKEAQRLNPKSWNYKRQAWALSDAKRDYGTTFKDEVEKIGGSKVYYPPPELPAEPGKESGKKN
;
A
#
# COMPACT_ATOMS: atom_id res chain seq x y z
N MET A 1 -7.22 -7.08 -10.62
CA MET A 1 -6.23 -5.99 -10.47
C MET A 1 -4.89 -6.53 -10.00
N VAL A 2 -3.78 -5.93 -10.43
CA VAL A 2 -2.41 -6.25 -9.95
C VAL A 2 -2.28 -6.03 -8.44
N SER A 3 -2.94 -5.02 -7.88
CA SER A 3 -2.92 -4.73 -6.43
C SER A 3 -3.35 -5.92 -5.57
N LYS A 4 -4.30 -6.74 -6.03
CA LYS A 4 -4.76 -7.95 -5.34
C LYS A 4 -3.65 -9.00 -5.21
N LEU A 5 -2.83 -9.17 -6.25
CA LEU A 5 -1.78 -10.19 -6.28
C LEU A 5 -0.65 -9.90 -5.28
N TYR A 6 -0.42 -8.61 -4.99
CA TYR A 6 0.66 -8.15 -4.13
C TYR A 6 0.18 -7.50 -2.83
N ASN A 7 -1.11 -7.66 -2.49
CA ASN A 7 -1.76 -7.04 -1.32
C ASN A 7 -1.47 -5.52 -1.20
N MET A 8 -1.46 -4.81 -2.33
CA MET A 8 -1.19 -3.37 -2.34
C MET A 8 -2.44 -2.63 -1.85
N VAL A 9 -2.29 -1.92 -0.73
CA VAL A 9 -3.38 -1.17 -0.10
C VAL A 9 -3.36 0.32 -0.45
N ASN A 10 -2.22 0.86 -0.89
CA ASN A 10 -2.05 2.27 -1.26
C ASN A 10 -1.04 2.41 -2.44
N VAL A 11 -0.84 3.63 -2.95
CA VAL A 11 0.21 3.98 -3.92
C VAL A 11 0.79 5.35 -3.57
N PRO A 12 2.07 5.64 -3.87
CA PRO A 12 3.04 4.78 -4.56
C PRO A 12 3.54 3.63 -3.67
N THR A 13 3.67 2.44 -4.28
CA THR A 13 4.11 1.22 -3.59
C THR A 13 5.15 0.49 -4.42
N GLY A 14 6.18 -0.03 -3.76
CA GLY A 14 7.20 -0.91 -4.33
C GLY A 14 7.11 -2.32 -3.75
N VAL A 15 7.47 -3.31 -4.56
CA VAL A 15 7.63 -4.73 -4.17
C VAL A 15 8.98 -5.18 -4.70
N TRP A 16 9.79 -5.85 -3.89
CA TRP A 16 11.08 -6.38 -4.33
C TRP A 16 10.97 -7.88 -4.59
N ILE A 17 11.34 -8.30 -5.79
CA ILE A 17 11.28 -9.68 -6.25
C ILE A 17 12.68 -10.08 -6.69
N ASN A 18 13.25 -11.12 -6.08
CA ASN A 18 14.58 -11.61 -6.46
C ASN A 18 14.54 -12.38 -7.80
N GLU A 19 15.71 -12.74 -8.30
CA GLU A 19 15.87 -13.45 -9.59
C GLU A 19 15.18 -14.83 -9.62
N LYS A 20 14.90 -15.41 -8.45
CA LYS A 20 14.15 -16.68 -8.31
C LYS A 20 12.63 -16.47 -8.27
N GLY A 21 12.15 -15.24 -8.51
CA GLY A 21 10.74 -14.89 -8.47
C GLY A 21 10.13 -14.84 -7.07
N ARG A 22 10.94 -14.74 -6.00
CA ARG A 22 10.46 -14.65 -4.62
C ARG A 22 10.38 -13.21 -4.16
N ILE A 23 9.28 -12.86 -3.49
CA ILE A 23 9.13 -11.56 -2.84
C ILE A 23 10.09 -11.51 -1.63
N VAL A 24 11.02 -10.56 -1.65
CA VAL A 24 11.99 -10.32 -0.56
C VAL A 24 11.70 -9.04 0.22
N ARG A 25 10.79 -8.20 -0.27
CA ARG A 25 10.11 -7.14 0.51
C ARG A 25 8.68 -6.98 -0.02
N PRO A 26 7.66 -6.92 0.87
CA PRO A 26 6.26 -6.86 0.45
C PRO A 26 5.91 -5.47 -0.11
N GLY A 27 4.66 -5.30 -0.55
CA GLY A 27 4.15 -4.00 -0.94
C GLY A 27 4.26 -2.98 0.19
N GLU A 28 5.13 -2.00 0.03
CA GLU A 28 5.37 -0.92 0.98
C GLU A 28 5.48 0.44 0.27
N VAL A 29 5.38 1.54 1.02
CA VAL A 29 5.47 2.89 0.46
C VAL A 29 6.86 3.10 -0.15
N ALA A 30 6.89 3.54 -1.40
CA ALA A 30 8.12 3.75 -2.16
C ALA A 30 8.07 5.07 -2.93
N PHE A 31 8.85 6.05 -2.48
CA PHE A 31 9.05 7.31 -3.19
C PHE A 31 10.45 7.32 -3.83
N ILE A 32 10.51 7.73 -5.10
CA ILE A 32 11.77 7.82 -5.87
C ILE A 32 12.41 9.21 -5.83
N ASP A 33 11.72 10.18 -5.23
CA ASP A 33 12.16 11.55 -5.02
C ASP A 33 11.39 12.21 -3.86
N ASP A 34 11.80 13.42 -3.49
CA ASP A 34 11.28 14.16 -2.33
C ASP A 34 10.07 15.06 -2.64
N ARG A 35 9.43 14.94 -3.82
CA ARG A 35 8.29 15.81 -4.20
C ARG A 35 7.14 15.78 -3.20
N PHE A 36 6.94 14.66 -2.51
CA PHE A 36 5.89 14.48 -1.51
C PHE A 36 6.41 14.53 -0.06
N LYS A 37 7.66 14.93 0.18
CA LYS A 37 8.27 14.90 1.52
C LYS A 37 7.55 15.78 2.53
N GLN A 38 7.09 16.97 2.14
CA GLN A 38 6.32 17.85 3.03
C GLN A 38 4.98 17.24 3.45
N PHE A 39 4.34 16.49 2.55
CA PHE A 39 3.05 15.84 2.80
C PHE A 39 3.21 14.54 3.61
N THR A 40 4.20 13.72 3.25
CA THR A 40 4.38 12.36 3.77
C THR A 40 5.24 12.33 5.04
N GLY A 41 6.18 13.26 5.18
CA GLY A 41 7.26 13.22 6.17
C GLY A 41 8.36 12.20 5.86
N LEU A 42 8.34 11.57 4.67
CA LEU A 42 9.28 10.52 4.30
C LEU A 42 10.40 11.07 3.41
N ASP A 43 11.63 10.65 3.72
CA ASP A 43 12.82 10.91 2.90
C ASP A 43 13.01 9.76 1.90
N SER A 44 13.08 10.08 0.61
CA SER A 44 13.25 9.07 -0.44
C SER A 44 14.63 8.40 -0.40
N ALA A 45 15.65 9.08 0.14
CA ALA A 45 17.04 8.60 0.12
C ALA A 45 17.20 7.26 0.85
N ALA A 46 16.54 7.06 1.99
CA ALA A 46 16.64 5.81 2.75
C ALA A 46 16.15 4.61 1.92
N TYR A 47 15.01 4.75 1.25
CA TYR A 47 14.47 3.70 0.39
C TYR A 47 15.36 3.46 -0.84
N ILE A 48 15.84 4.53 -1.47
CA ILE A 48 16.73 4.45 -2.64
C ILE A 48 18.07 3.80 -2.28
N ASN A 49 18.65 4.11 -1.10
CA ASN A 49 19.88 3.51 -0.62
C ASN A 49 19.70 2.02 -0.35
N ALA A 50 18.59 1.65 0.29
CA ALA A 50 18.25 0.26 0.52
C ALA A 50 18.09 -0.52 -0.80
N LEU A 51 17.42 0.09 -1.78
CA LEU A 51 17.24 -0.49 -3.11
C LEU A 51 18.58 -0.68 -3.83
N LYS A 52 19.48 0.31 -3.79
CA LYS A 52 20.83 0.22 -4.37
C LYS A 52 21.67 -0.88 -3.71
N ASP A 53 21.64 -0.97 -2.38
CA ASP A 53 22.32 -2.02 -1.63
C ASP A 53 21.82 -3.41 -2.03
N TRP A 54 20.50 -3.56 -2.19
CA TRP A 54 19.91 -4.82 -2.62
C TRP A 54 20.26 -5.19 -4.05
N VAL A 55 20.27 -4.24 -4.99
CA VAL A 55 20.70 -4.49 -6.37
C VAL A 55 22.16 -4.96 -6.41
N GLU A 56 23.04 -4.39 -5.59
CA GLU A 56 24.47 -4.75 -5.54
C GLU A 56 24.71 -6.11 -4.85
N LYS A 57 24.00 -6.38 -3.75
CA LYS A 57 24.29 -7.52 -2.84
C LYS A 57 23.35 -8.71 -3.01
N SER A 58 22.22 -8.53 -3.71
CA SER A 58 21.16 -9.52 -3.86
C SER A 58 20.73 -10.08 -2.50
N GLU A 59 20.68 -11.41 -2.34
CA GLU A 59 20.27 -12.10 -1.10
C GLU A 59 21.15 -11.77 0.12
N ARG A 60 22.33 -11.17 -0.06
CA ARG A 60 23.23 -10.75 1.04
C ARG A 60 22.91 -9.35 1.58
N SER A 61 21.97 -8.64 0.97
CA SER A 61 21.57 -7.32 1.44
C SER A 61 20.85 -7.41 2.78
N VAL A 62 21.22 -6.55 3.73
CA VAL A 62 20.54 -6.44 5.03
C VAL A 62 19.10 -5.94 4.90
N TYR A 63 18.75 -5.34 3.75
CA TYR A 63 17.43 -4.81 3.49
C TYR A 63 16.48 -5.85 2.90
N ALA A 64 16.99 -6.96 2.35
CA ALA A 64 16.15 -8.08 1.95
C ALA A 64 15.59 -8.78 3.20
N MET A 65 14.28 -8.97 3.28
CA MET A 65 13.66 -9.69 4.40
C MET A 65 13.89 -11.19 4.28
N SER A 66 14.08 -11.85 5.42
CA SER A 66 14.12 -13.31 5.49
C SER A 66 12.76 -13.93 5.13
N GLU A 67 12.77 -15.20 4.74
CA GLU A 67 11.53 -15.93 4.44
C GLU A 67 10.58 -16.01 5.63
N ASP A 68 11.11 -16.16 6.84
CA ASP A 68 10.31 -16.19 8.07
C ASP A 68 9.60 -14.85 8.31
N ARG A 69 10.32 -13.74 8.12
CA ARG A 69 9.73 -12.40 8.23
C ARG A 69 8.68 -12.14 7.15
N MET A 70 8.93 -12.63 5.93
CA MET A 70 7.95 -12.58 4.85
C MET A 70 6.71 -13.42 5.17
N ARG A 71 6.87 -14.62 5.74
CA ARG A 71 5.75 -15.44 6.20
C ARG A 71 4.96 -14.71 7.27
N GLU A 72 5.60 -14.18 8.30
CA GLU A 72 4.91 -13.41 9.33
C GLU A 72 4.06 -12.29 8.72
N LYS A 73 4.63 -11.50 7.80
CA LYS A 73 3.91 -10.39 7.14
C LYS A 73 2.82 -10.83 6.17
N LEU A 74 2.98 -11.95 5.47
CA LEU A 74 2.05 -12.42 4.43
C LEU A 74 1.05 -13.49 4.92
N SER A 75 1.26 -14.07 6.09
CA SER A 75 0.53 -15.25 6.61
C SER A 75 -0.95 -15.00 6.95
N ALA A 76 -1.41 -13.76 6.95
CA ALA A 76 -2.81 -13.46 7.24
C ALA A 76 -3.68 -13.58 5.97
N SER A 77 -4.25 -14.77 5.74
CA SER A 77 -5.43 -14.89 4.87
C SER A 77 -6.65 -14.48 5.68
N ASP A 78 -6.99 -13.19 5.66
CA ASP A 78 -8.23 -12.68 6.24
C ASP A 78 -9.38 -12.92 5.26
N PRO A 79 -10.39 -13.74 5.60
CA PRO A 79 -11.56 -13.97 4.74
C PRO A 79 -12.28 -12.68 4.34
N ASN A 80 -12.25 -11.64 5.17
CA ASN A 80 -12.83 -10.34 4.82
C ASN A 80 -12.07 -9.67 3.68
N ILE A 81 -10.74 -9.80 3.61
CA ILE A 81 -9.94 -9.26 2.50
C ILE A 81 -10.26 -10.00 1.19
N VAL A 82 -10.47 -11.31 1.26
CA VAL A 82 -10.89 -12.12 0.10
C VAL A 82 -12.28 -11.68 -0.36
N MET A 83 -13.23 -11.53 0.56
CA MET A 83 -14.58 -11.08 0.24
C MET A 83 -14.57 -9.64 -0.32
N ALA A 84 -13.79 -8.73 0.28
CA ALA A 84 -13.63 -7.37 -0.22
C ALA A 84 -13.15 -7.34 -1.67
N SER A 85 -12.24 -8.25 -2.03
CA SER A 85 -11.76 -8.39 -3.40
C SER A 85 -12.84 -8.90 -4.36
N ALA A 86 -13.73 -9.78 -3.91
CA ALA A 86 -14.84 -10.29 -4.71
C ALA A 86 -15.89 -9.20 -4.93
N GLU A 87 -16.30 -8.52 -3.85
CA GLU A 87 -17.19 -7.36 -3.87
C GLU A 87 -16.68 -6.29 -4.84
N PHE A 88 -15.41 -5.91 -4.71
CA PHE A 88 -14.83 -4.90 -5.60
C PHE A 88 -14.82 -5.34 -7.07
N GLY A 89 -14.49 -6.60 -7.34
CA GLY A 89 -14.51 -7.16 -8.69
C GLY A 89 -15.91 -7.18 -9.31
N LEU A 90 -16.94 -7.49 -8.52
CA LEU A 90 -18.33 -7.42 -8.96
C LEU A 90 -18.76 -5.98 -9.25
N GLY A 91 -18.41 -5.04 -8.37
CA GLY A 91 -18.62 -3.61 -8.62
C GLY A 91 -17.94 -3.13 -9.90
N GLU A 92 -16.69 -3.53 -10.17
CA GLU A 92 -15.99 -3.20 -11.41
C GLU A 92 -16.71 -3.75 -12.64
N HIS A 93 -17.23 -4.99 -12.56
CA HIS A 93 -17.98 -5.62 -13.66
C HIS A 93 -19.30 -4.89 -13.94
N LEU A 94 -20.09 -4.59 -12.91
CA LEU A 94 -21.34 -3.84 -13.02
C LEU A 94 -21.12 -2.44 -13.59
N TYR A 95 -20.10 -1.73 -13.08
CA TYR A 95 -19.70 -0.42 -13.59
C TYR A 95 -19.36 -0.46 -15.08
N LYS A 96 -18.49 -1.40 -15.49
CA LYS A 96 -18.09 -1.57 -16.90
C LYS A 96 -19.27 -1.93 -17.81
N SER A 97 -20.31 -2.53 -17.24
CA SER A 97 -21.55 -2.88 -17.93
C SER A 97 -22.59 -1.75 -17.93
N GLY A 98 -22.25 -0.56 -17.41
CA GLY A 98 -23.14 0.61 -17.37
C GLY A 98 -24.04 0.72 -16.13
N HIS A 99 -23.96 -0.23 -15.19
CA HIS A 99 -24.84 -0.32 -14.01
C HIS A 99 -24.21 0.33 -12.78
N LEU A 100 -23.89 1.63 -12.85
CA LEU A 100 -23.21 2.34 -11.76
C LEU A 100 -23.97 2.30 -10.42
N ALA A 101 -25.30 2.45 -10.46
CA ALA A 101 -26.12 2.43 -9.25
C ALA A 101 -26.01 1.10 -8.50
N GLU A 102 -25.90 -0.02 -9.22
CA GLU A 102 -25.73 -1.36 -8.66
C GLU A 102 -24.27 -1.61 -8.24
N ALA A 103 -23.29 -1.01 -8.91
CA ALA A 103 -21.88 -1.12 -8.56
C ALA A 103 -21.53 -0.46 -7.21
N ILE A 104 -22.16 0.68 -6.88
CA ILE A 104 -21.83 1.49 -5.70
C ILE A 104 -21.96 0.68 -4.37
N PRO A 105 -23.05 -0.06 -4.11
CA PRO A 105 -23.14 -0.92 -2.93
C PRO A 105 -21.96 -1.88 -2.77
N HIS A 106 -21.53 -2.52 -3.84
CA HIS A 106 -20.39 -3.45 -3.83
C HIS A 106 -19.06 -2.74 -3.54
N PHE A 107 -18.84 -1.54 -4.10
CA PHE A 107 -17.67 -0.73 -3.76
C PHE A 107 -17.67 -0.29 -2.29
N LYS A 108 -18.83 0.03 -1.72
CA LYS A 108 -18.97 0.36 -0.30
C LYS A 108 -18.66 -0.85 0.59
N GLU A 109 -19.16 -2.02 0.22
CA GLU A 109 -18.93 -3.24 0.97
C GLU A 109 -17.45 -3.66 0.95
N ALA A 110 -16.78 -3.54 -0.20
CA ALA A 110 -15.33 -3.74 -0.29
C ALA A 110 -14.54 -2.80 0.64
N GLN A 111 -14.93 -1.54 0.75
CA GLN A 111 -14.33 -0.58 1.68
C GLN A 111 -14.63 -0.91 3.14
N ARG A 112 -15.83 -1.42 3.44
CA ARG A 112 -16.22 -1.84 4.80
C ARG A 112 -15.42 -3.07 5.25
N LEU A 113 -15.25 -4.06 4.37
CA LEU A 113 -14.55 -5.31 4.64
C LEU A 113 -13.03 -5.15 4.72
N ASN A 114 -12.45 -4.24 3.93
CA ASN A 114 -11.02 -3.92 3.97
C ASN A 114 -10.79 -2.39 4.07
N PRO A 115 -11.04 -1.78 5.25
CA PRO A 115 -10.97 -0.33 5.42
C PRO A 115 -9.55 0.25 5.25
N LYS A 116 -8.52 -0.61 5.33
CA LYS A 116 -7.11 -0.23 5.12
C LYS A 116 -6.76 -0.07 3.64
N SER A 117 -7.57 -0.60 2.71
CA SER A 117 -7.35 -0.50 1.27
C SER A 117 -7.78 0.88 0.74
N TRP A 118 -6.84 1.82 0.72
CA TRP A 118 -6.98 3.09 0.03
C TRP A 118 -7.11 2.96 -1.48
N ASN A 119 -6.68 1.84 -2.05
CA ASN A 119 -6.91 1.52 -3.46
C ASN A 119 -8.40 1.34 -3.76
N TYR A 120 -9.15 0.62 -2.92
CA TYR A 120 -10.61 0.51 -3.10
C TYR A 120 -11.30 1.86 -2.96
N LYS A 121 -10.95 2.63 -1.92
CA LYS A 121 -11.49 3.98 -1.71
C LYS A 121 -11.26 4.87 -2.93
N ARG A 122 -10.00 5.08 -3.32
CA ARG A 122 -9.64 6.00 -4.41
C ARG A 122 -10.18 5.55 -5.77
N GLN A 123 -10.17 4.25 -6.06
CA GLN A 123 -10.70 3.77 -7.32
C GLN A 123 -12.22 3.92 -7.37
N ALA A 124 -12.95 3.57 -6.31
CA ALA A 124 -14.39 3.78 -6.22
C ALA A 124 -14.76 5.27 -6.41
N TRP A 125 -14.00 6.18 -5.81
CA TRP A 125 -14.15 7.63 -5.96
C TRP A 125 -13.70 8.18 -7.32
N ALA A 126 -12.88 7.45 -8.08
CA ALA A 126 -12.50 7.83 -9.43
C ALA A 126 -13.52 7.34 -10.47
N LEU A 127 -14.21 6.22 -10.17
CA LEU A 127 -15.27 5.66 -11.02
C LEU A 127 -16.62 6.35 -10.81
N SER A 128 -16.80 7.08 -9.70
CA SER A 128 -18.02 7.83 -9.40
C SER A 128 -17.72 9.11 -8.62
N ASP A 129 -18.69 9.73 -7.94
CA ASP A 129 -18.46 10.95 -7.15
C ASP A 129 -18.26 10.63 -5.67
N ALA A 130 -17.09 10.99 -5.11
CA ALA A 130 -16.74 10.70 -3.72
C ALA A 130 -17.77 11.27 -2.72
N LYS A 131 -18.20 12.53 -2.93
CA LYS A 131 -19.03 13.24 -1.96
C LYS A 131 -20.48 12.81 -2.06
N ARG A 132 -21.03 12.72 -3.27
CA ARG A 132 -22.40 12.29 -3.55
C ARG A 132 -22.61 10.83 -3.17
N ASP A 133 -21.72 9.94 -3.59
CA ASP A 133 -21.97 8.50 -3.49
C ASP A 133 -21.47 7.91 -2.17
N TYR A 134 -20.41 8.47 -1.57
CA TYR A 134 -19.77 7.94 -0.36
C TYR A 134 -19.79 8.91 0.83
N GLY A 135 -20.32 10.13 0.66
CA GLY A 135 -20.46 11.12 1.74
C GLY A 135 -19.14 11.70 2.24
N THR A 136 -18.03 11.44 1.55
CA THR A 136 -16.68 11.72 2.03
C THR A 136 -15.81 12.32 0.93
N THR A 137 -14.60 12.73 1.29
CA THR A 137 -13.55 13.14 0.35
C THR A 137 -12.23 12.50 0.76
N PHE A 138 -11.22 12.55 -0.11
CA PHE A 138 -9.86 12.13 0.25
C PHE A 138 -9.37 12.86 1.50
N LYS A 139 -9.59 14.17 1.57
CA LYS A 139 -9.20 14.99 2.73
C LYS A 139 -9.90 14.51 4.00
N ASP A 140 -11.22 14.32 3.96
CA ASP A 140 -12.00 13.87 5.12
C ASP A 140 -11.48 12.52 5.65
N GLU A 141 -11.21 11.55 4.76
CA GLU A 141 -10.71 10.23 5.17
C GLU A 141 -9.28 10.27 5.70
N VAL A 142 -8.40 11.13 5.14
CA VAL A 142 -7.02 11.27 5.61
C VAL A 142 -7.00 11.95 6.99
N GLU A 143 -7.83 12.97 7.21
CA GLU A 143 -7.97 13.62 8.51
C GLU A 143 -8.51 12.65 9.58
N LYS A 144 -9.51 11.82 9.24
CA LYS A 144 -10.06 10.80 10.15
C LYS A 144 -9.01 9.83 10.71
N ILE A 145 -7.97 9.51 9.95
CA ILE A 145 -6.91 8.59 10.38
C ILE A 145 -5.72 9.30 11.07
N GLY A 146 -5.81 10.61 11.33
CA GLY A 146 -4.73 11.38 11.96
C GLY A 146 -3.79 12.07 10.98
N GLY A 147 -4.20 12.21 9.72
CA GLY A 147 -3.50 13.02 8.72
C GLY A 147 -2.55 12.26 7.80
N SER A 148 -1.89 13.02 6.93
CA SER A 148 -1.09 12.51 5.81
C SER A 148 0.12 11.65 6.21
N LYS A 149 0.66 11.85 7.41
CA LYS A 149 1.76 11.03 7.95
C LYS A 149 1.33 9.62 8.33
N VAL A 150 0.09 9.44 8.77
CA VAL A 150 -0.47 8.11 9.08
C VAL A 150 -0.91 7.40 7.79
N TYR A 151 -1.34 8.18 6.79
CA TYR A 151 -1.72 7.69 5.47
C TYR A 151 -0.57 6.97 4.74
N TYR A 152 0.68 7.40 4.95
CA TYR A 152 1.89 6.76 4.42
C TYR A 152 2.78 6.23 5.54
N PRO A 153 2.55 4.99 6.03
CA PRO A 153 3.42 4.40 7.03
C PRO A 153 4.83 4.22 6.45
N PRO A 154 5.90 4.54 7.21
CA PRO A 154 7.27 4.35 6.75
C PRO A 154 7.56 2.86 6.50
N PRO A 155 8.35 2.53 5.46
CA PRO A 155 8.81 1.16 5.24
C PRO A 155 9.69 0.70 6.41
N GLU A 156 9.65 -0.60 6.69
CA GLU A 156 10.47 -1.21 7.74
C GLU A 156 11.90 -1.43 7.22
N LEU A 157 12.70 -0.37 7.25
CA LEU A 157 14.11 -0.40 6.85
C LEU A 157 14.98 -0.55 8.10
N PRO A 158 15.89 -1.54 8.13
CA PRO A 158 16.96 -1.59 9.12
C PRO A 158 17.80 -0.31 9.11
N ALA A 159 18.50 -0.03 10.21
CA ALA A 159 19.43 1.08 10.27
C ALA A 159 20.51 0.94 9.18
N GLU A 160 20.89 2.07 8.55
CA GLU A 160 21.93 2.06 7.52
C GLU A 160 23.25 1.55 8.12
N PRO A 161 23.90 0.53 7.51
CA PRO A 161 25.20 0.06 7.98
C PRO A 161 26.20 1.22 7.96
N GLY A 162 26.76 1.56 9.13
CA GLY A 162 27.77 2.63 9.27
C GLY A 162 27.24 3.99 9.72
N LYS A 163 25.92 4.17 9.89
CA LYS A 163 25.37 5.31 10.66
C LYS A 163 24.88 4.79 12.01
N GLU A 164 25.71 4.92 13.04
CA GLU A 164 25.22 4.77 14.41
C GLU A 164 24.05 5.73 14.62
N SER A 165 22.94 5.21 15.15
CA SER A 165 21.83 6.01 15.62
C SER A 165 22.36 6.94 16.70
N GLY A 166 22.65 8.19 16.34
CA GLY A 166 23.06 9.22 17.28
C GLY A 166 22.05 9.24 18.43
N LYS A 167 22.52 8.85 19.62
CA LYS A 167 21.77 9.03 20.86
C LYS A 167 21.29 10.47 20.91
N LYS A 168 19.97 10.66 20.95
CA LYS A 168 19.39 11.94 21.34
C LYS A 168 19.78 12.14 22.81
N ASN A 169 20.71 13.06 23.05
CA ASN A 169 20.90 13.68 24.36
C ASN A 169 19.79 14.71 24.59
#